data_AF-A0A6G7BRH9-F1
#
_entry.id   AF-A0A6G7BRH9-F1
#
_cell.length_a   1.000
_cell.length_b   1.000
_cell.length_c   1.000
_cell.angle_alpha   90.00
_cell.angle_beta   90.00
_cell.angle_gamma   90.00
#
_symmetry.space_group_name_H-M   'P 1'
#
loop_
_entity.id
_entity.type
_entity.pdbx_description
1 polymer ?
#
loop_
_entity_poly.entity_id
_entity_poly.type
_entity_poly.pdbx_seq_one_letter_code
_entity_poly.pdbx_strand_id
1 'polypeptide(L)'
;MGFDISYHPISEEQINAWYFELIANPEKIETLASEYQIDDFYKTKYQDTINAGRETDQNDYFDKTHGFFIAVVQGFFETYFYVRGGALSFSTNTLLDSYYKKWEEFIPIASLTKKIENKLIENYCSGVYISADQVIRLLEDYHHNAEIRSELDQLFSEGRITIFLKALNFAKERGLGLLEATEVVEPQPFDLNESKSYSNLFNCDKEGPLLYQTTAFEQIKDIEQRNGLPENEILPNVKVEKVHVDPAETDTENTHEISKKKNFWKRLFG
;
A
#
# COMPACT_ATOMS: atom_id res chain seq x y z
N MET A 1 -9.74 -13.41 5.56
CA MET A 1 -8.50 -13.18 4.78
C MET A 1 -8.07 -11.76 5.05
N GLY A 2 -6.80 -11.54 5.40
CA GLY A 2 -6.29 -10.21 5.74
C GLY A 2 -6.08 -9.35 4.49
N PHE A 3 -5.93 -8.05 4.69
CA PHE A 3 -5.49 -7.13 3.63
C PHE A 3 -4.00 -7.33 3.33
N ASP A 4 -3.62 -7.10 2.08
CA ASP A 4 -2.22 -6.99 1.68
C ASP A 4 -1.78 -5.53 1.89
N ILE A 5 -1.04 -5.24 2.95
CA ILE A 5 -0.64 -3.87 3.28
C ILE A 5 0.77 -3.62 2.79
N SER A 6 1.03 -2.40 2.33
CA SER A 6 2.35 -1.92 1.97
C SER A 6 2.63 -0.54 2.54
N TYR A 7 3.89 -0.32 2.90
CA TYR A 7 4.42 0.94 3.40
C TYR A 7 5.46 1.50 2.43
N HIS A 8 5.22 2.72 1.98
CA HIS A 8 5.92 3.40 0.90
C HIS A 8 6.66 4.62 1.45
N PRO A 9 7.98 4.55 1.66
CA PRO A 9 8.79 5.70 2.04
C PRO A 9 8.75 6.77 0.95
N ILE A 10 8.19 7.95 1.26
CA ILE A 10 8.07 9.06 0.31
C ILE A 10 7.92 10.41 1.02
N SER A 11 8.63 11.43 0.53
CA SER A 11 8.50 12.81 1.01
C SER A 11 7.39 13.58 0.29
N GLU A 12 6.97 14.72 0.86
CA GLU A 12 5.98 15.62 0.25
C GLU A 12 6.49 16.18 -1.09
N GLU A 13 7.80 16.47 -1.18
CA GLU A 13 8.46 16.91 -2.41
C GLU A 13 8.44 15.82 -3.47
N GLN A 14 8.70 14.56 -3.10
CA GLN A 14 8.62 13.42 -4.01
C GLN A 14 7.18 13.16 -4.46
N ILE A 15 6.19 13.28 -3.56
CA ILE A 15 4.77 13.20 -3.93
C ILE A 15 4.45 14.24 -5.01
N ASN A 16 4.91 15.47 -4.85
CA ASN A 16 4.71 16.49 -5.87
C ASN A 16 5.47 16.18 -7.17
N ALA A 17 6.78 15.93 -7.09
CA ALA A 17 7.65 15.76 -8.26
C ALA A 17 7.34 14.48 -9.07
N TRP A 18 7.08 13.36 -8.40
CA TRP A 18 6.86 12.07 -9.04
C TRP A 18 5.39 11.85 -9.41
N TYR A 19 4.45 12.58 -8.82
CA TYR A 19 3.02 12.40 -9.12
C TYR A 19 2.36 13.67 -9.65
N PHE A 20 2.12 14.67 -8.81
CA PHE A 20 1.28 15.81 -9.19
C PHE A 20 1.85 16.68 -10.33
N GLU A 21 3.17 16.88 -10.39
CA GLU A 21 3.79 17.58 -11.51
C GLU A 21 3.60 16.84 -12.84
N LEU A 22 3.57 15.51 -12.81
CA LEU A 22 3.45 14.66 -13.99
C LEU A 22 1.98 14.50 -14.42
N ILE A 23 1.03 14.63 -13.49
CA ILE A 23 -0.39 14.81 -13.81
C ILE A 23 -0.60 16.06 -14.69
N ALA A 24 0.08 17.15 -14.34
CA ALA A 24 0.01 18.41 -15.09
C ALA A 24 0.87 18.39 -16.37
N ASN A 25 2.01 17.70 -16.36
CA ASN A 25 3.03 17.71 -17.42
C ASN A 25 3.46 16.27 -17.79
N PRO A 26 2.57 15.44 -18.37
CA PRO A 26 2.86 14.03 -18.64
C PRO A 26 4.00 13.80 -19.64
N GLU A 27 4.37 14.80 -20.43
CA GLU A 27 5.54 14.76 -21.32
C GLU A 27 6.88 14.65 -20.57
N LYS A 28 6.91 14.96 -19.27
CA LYS A 28 8.12 14.85 -18.43
C LYS A 28 8.40 13.42 -17.94
N ILE A 29 7.46 12.50 -18.09
CA ILE A 29 7.59 11.10 -17.62
C ILE A 29 8.85 10.45 -18.17
N GLU A 30 9.15 10.62 -19.46
CA GLU A 30 10.32 10.02 -20.12
C GLU A 30 11.63 10.51 -19.49
N THR A 31 11.71 11.82 -19.20
CA THR A 31 12.90 12.43 -18.60
C THR A 31 13.11 11.92 -17.18
N LEU A 32 12.05 11.91 -16.37
CA LEU A 32 12.12 11.46 -14.99
C LEU A 32 12.41 9.96 -14.89
N ALA A 33 11.74 9.13 -15.70
CA ALA A 33 12.00 7.69 -15.74
C ALA A 33 13.45 7.38 -16.14
N SER A 34 14.02 8.14 -17.08
CA SER A 34 15.43 7.99 -17.49
C SER A 34 16.41 8.38 -16.39
N GLU A 35 16.14 9.47 -15.64
CA GLU A 35 16.97 9.92 -14.52
C GLU A 35 17.08 8.85 -13.42
N TYR A 36 15.97 8.17 -13.14
CA TYR A 36 15.89 7.12 -12.12
C TYR A 36 16.11 5.71 -12.69
N GLN A 37 16.48 5.58 -13.97
CA GLN A 37 16.76 4.30 -14.62
C GLN A 37 15.59 3.29 -14.50
N ILE A 38 14.36 3.77 -14.60
CA ILE A 38 13.16 2.93 -14.59
C ILE A 38 13.10 2.18 -15.93
N ASP A 39 13.07 0.85 -15.88
CA ASP A 39 12.96 0.00 -17.07
C ASP A 39 11.72 0.34 -17.91
N ASP A 40 11.81 0.20 -19.23
CA ASP A 40 10.74 0.54 -20.18
C ASP A 40 9.38 -0.11 -19.85
N PHE A 41 9.42 -1.33 -19.32
CA PHE A 41 8.22 -2.04 -18.86
C PHE A 41 7.51 -1.28 -17.72
N TYR A 42 8.26 -0.83 -16.71
CA TYR A 42 7.71 -0.08 -15.57
C TYR A 42 7.42 1.37 -15.93
N LYS A 43 8.17 1.97 -16.87
CA LYS A 43 7.86 3.29 -17.42
C LYS A 43 6.47 3.34 -18.06
N THR A 44 6.10 2.30 -18.80
CA THR A 44 4.75 2.19 -19.40
C THR A 44 3.67 2.14 -18.31
N LYS A 45 3.88 1.32 -17.27
CA LYS A 45 2.95 1.26 -16.12
C LYS A 45 2.86 2.56 -15.33
N TYR A 46 3.99 3.25 -15.19
CA TYR A 46 4.04 4.56 -14.56
C TYR A 46 3.22 5.57 -15.36
N GLN A 47 3.36 5.59 -16.69
CA GLN A 47 2.55 6.42 -17.56
C GLN A 47 1.05 6.11 -17.46
N ASP A 48 0.68 4.82 -17.42
CA ASP A 48 -0.71 4.42 -17.22
C ASP A 48 -1.27 4.88 -15.86
N THR A 49 -0.44 4.86 -14.81
CA THR A 49 -0.80 5.33 -13.47
C THR A 49 -0.98 6.87 -13.43
N ILE A 50 -0.16 7.62 -14.16
CA ILE A 50 -0.36 9.07 -14.30
C ILE A 50 -1.62 9.38 -15.12
N ASN A 51 -1.88 8.64 -16.21
CA ASN A 51 -3.10 8.79 -16.99
C ASN A 51 -4.35 8.50 -16.15
N ALA A 52 -4.29 7.46 -15.31
CA ALA A 52 -5.31 7.14 -14.31
C ALA A 52 -5.60 8.31 -13.36
N GLY A 53 -4.56 8.93 -12.82
CA GLY A 53 -4.68 10.13 -11.99
C GLY A 53 -5.34 11.29 -12.72
N ARG A 54 -5.01 11.51 -14.00
CA ARG A 54 -5.61 12.58 -14.82
C ARG A 54 -7.10 12.35 -15.13
N GLU A 55 -7.54 11.09 -15.11
CA GLU A 55 -8.93 10.68 -15.31
C GLU A 55 -9.76 10.70 -14.00
N THR A 56 -9.15 11.01 -12.85
CA THR A 56 -9.82 11.04 -11.54
C THR A 56 -10.91 12.12 -11.47
N ASP A 57 -12.11 11.76 -11.03
CA ASP A 57 -13.22 12.69 -10.84
C ASP A 57 -13.18 13.36 -9.46
N GLN A 58 -13.68 14.58 -9.34
CA GLN A 58 -13.74 15.29 -8.05
C GLN A 58 -14.63 14.59 -7.01
N ASN A 59 -15.53 13.70 -7.41
CA ASN A 59 -16.40 12.96 -6.50
C ASN A 59 -15.88 11.54 -6.17
N ASP A 60 -14.75 11.13 -6.75
CA ASP A 60 -14.03 9.92 -6.33
C ASP A 60 -13.37 10.13 -4.96
N TYR A 61 -13.14 9.03 -4.23
CA TYR A 61 -12.32 9.06 -3.03
C TYR A 61 -10.86 9.30 -3.39
N PHE A 62 -10.25 10.34 -2.82
CA PHE A 62 -8.84 10.65 -3.01
C PHE A 62 -7.97 9.44 -2.65
N ASP A 63 -8.31 8.76 -1.55
CA ASP A 63 -7.57 7.61 -1.04
C ASP A 63 -7.56 6.44 -2.03
N LYS A 64 -8.59 6.29 -2.88
CA LYS A 64 -8.66 5.24 -3.91
C LYS A 64 -8.07 5.64 -5.26
N THR A 65 -7.83 6.92 -5.44
CA THR A 65 -7.30 7.48 -6.69
C THR A 65 -5.93 8.05 -6.41
N HIS A 66 -5.81 9.36 -6.22
CA HIS A 66 -4.54 10.04 -6.03
C HIS A 66 -3.68 9.40 -4.94
N GLY A 67 -4.24 9.14 -3.74
CA GLY A 67 -3.51 8.52 -2.64
C GLY A 67 -2.97 7.14 -2.99
N PHE A 68 -3.80 6.25 -3.53
CA PHE A 68 -3.36 4.92 -3.99
C PHE A 68 -2.34 5.01 -5.13
N PHE A 69 -2.56 5.88 -6.11
CA PHE A 69 -1.65 6.07 -7.24
C PHE A 69 -0.29 6.62 -6.79
N ILE A 70 -0.24 7.47 -5.77
CA ILE A 70 1.02 7.93 -5.17
C ILE A 70 1.82 6.76 -4.61
N ALA A 71 1.18 5.82 -3.90
CA ALA A 71 1.83 4.62 -3.39
C ALA A 71 2.35 3.70 -4.52
N VAL A 72 1.53 3.49 -5.56
CA VAL A 72 1.94 2.74 -6.76
C VAL A 72 3.13 3.41 -7.45
N VAL A 73 3.10 4.74 -7.60
CA VAL A 73 4.17 5.51 -8.21
C VAL A 73 5.45 5.40 -7.41
N GLN A 74 5.40 5.58 -6.09
CA GLN A 74 6.56 5.45 -5.20
C GLN A 74 7.31 4.14 -5.45
N GLY A 75 6.57 3.03 -5.55
CA GLY A 75 7.19 1.72 -5.72
C GLY A 75 7.88 1.51 -7.07
N PHE A 76 7.65 2.36 -8.09
CA PHE A 76 8.42 2.28 -9.34
C PHE A 76 9.84 2.80 -9.15
N PHE A 77 10.03 3.76 -8.23
CA PHE A 77 11.28 4.45 -7.99
C PHE A 77 12.12 3.79 -6.91
N GLU A 78 11.49 3.42 -5.79
CA GLU A 78 12.24 3.02 -4.60
C GLU A 78 11.61 1.85 -3.83
N THR A 79 12.39 1.33 -2.89
CA THR A 79 11.99 0.22 -2.02
C THR A 79 10.72 0.55 -1.24
N TYR A 80 9.84 -0.44 -1.11
CA TYR A 80 8.66 -0.41 -0.26
C TYR A 80 8.50 -1.73 0.50
N PHE A 81 7.71 -1.73 1.56
CA PHE A 81 7.68 -2.81 2.55
C PHE A 81 6.29 -3.43 2.64
N TYR A 82 6.19 -4.74 2.57
CA TYR A 82 4.92 -5.45 2.63
C TYR A 82 4.65 -6.03 4.02
N VAL A 83 3.40 -5.92 4.48
CA VAL A 83 2.90 -6.49 5.72
C VAL A 83 1.53 -7.15 5.47
N ARG A 84 1.41 -8.44 5.78
CA ARG A 84 0.10 -9.12 5.70
C ARG A 84 -0.75 -8.77 6.91
N GLY A 85 -1.85 -8.04 6.73
CA GLY A 85 -2.90 -7.85 7.74
C GLY A 85 -2.56 -6.97 8.94
N GLY A 86 -1.40 -6.30 8.96
CA GLY A 86 -1.07 -5.27 9.96
C GLY A 86 -1.09 -3.90 9.30
N ALA A 87 -1.92 -2.99 9.83
CA ALA A 87 -2.08 -1.63 9.33
C ALA A 87 -2.23 -0.62 10.47
N LEU A 88 -1.69 0.57 10.30
CA LEU A 88 -1.90 1.72 11.19
C LEU A 88 -3.36 2.17 11.16
N SER A 89 -4.00 2.13 9.98
CA SER A 89 -5.43 2.43 9.84
C SER A 89 -6.35 1.48 10.62
N PHE A 90 -5.84 0.34 11.12
CA PHE A 90 -6.64 -0.59 11.95
C PHE A 90 -6.62 -0.23 13.43
N SER A 91 -5.84 0.77 13.84
CA SER A 91 -5.89 1.26 15.22
C SER A 91 -7.28 1.78 15.56
N THR A 92 -7.77 1.39 16.74
CA THR A 92 -9.08 1.83 17.26
C THR A 92 -8.95 2.89 18.34
N ASN A 93 -7.71 3.25 18.72
CA ASN A 93 -7.43 4.34 19.65
C ASN A 93 -6.78 5.51 18.92
N THR A 94 -6.90 6.69 19.51
CA THR A 94 -6.40 7.95 18.93
C THR A 94 -4.94 8.23 19.30
N LEU A 95 -4.22 7.26 19.88
CA LEU A 95 -2.83 7.48 20.32
C LEU A 95 -1.92 7.79 19.13
N LEU A 96 -2.20 7.16 17.99
CA LEU A 96 -1.39 7.29 16.79
C LEU A 96 -1.79 8.50 15.92
N ASP A 97 -2.96 9.10 16.14
CA ASP A 97 -3.47 10.21 15.32
C ASP A 97 -2.50 11.39 15.25
N SER A 98 -1.74 11.62 16.32
CA SER A 98 -0.77 12.71 16.40
C SER A 98 0.42 12.56 15.44
N TYR A 99 0.69 11.36 14.93
CA TYR A 99 1.78 11.11 13.96
C TYR A 99 1.30 11.24 12.52
N TYR A 100 -0.02 11.29 12.29
CA TYR A 100 -0.57 11.30 10.95
C TYR A 100 -0.71 12.73 10.44
N LYS A 101 -0.33 12.94 9.18
CA LYS A 101 -0.54 14.18 8.46
C LYS A 101 -1.57 13.95 7.37
N LYS A 102 -2.62 14.77 7.35
CA LYS A 102 -3.71 14.64 6.39
C LYS A 102 -3.32 15.21 5.03
N TRP A 103 -3.86 14.64 3.96
CA TRP A 103 -3.65 15.12 2.59
C TRP A 103 -3.98 16.60 2.44
N GLU A 104 -5.04 17.06 3.09
CA GLU A 104 -5.51 18.45 3.05
C GLU A 104 -4.53 19.46 3.64
N GLU A 105 -3.55 19.00 4.44
CA GLU A 105 -2.58 19.88 5.10
C GLU A 105 -1.43 20.29 4.18
N PHE A 106 -1.15 19.53 3.11
CA PHE A 106 0.01 19.78 2.25
C PHE A 106 -0.24 19.62 0.75
N ILE A 107 -1.33 18.99 0.33
CA ILE A 107 -1.70 18.90 -1.08
C ILE A 107 -2.48 20.17 -1.49
N PRO A 108 -2.15 20.79 -2.65
CA PRO A 108 -2.91 21.93 -3.15
C PRO A 108 -4.39 21.61 -3.33
N ILE A 109 -5.27 22.54 -2.91
CA ILE A 109 -6.73 22.37 -2.97
C ILE A 109 -7.23 21.97 -4.36
N ALA A 110 -6.59 22.47 -5.43
CA ALA A 110 -6.96 22.14 -6.81
C ALA A 110 -6.71 20.68 -7.20
N SER A 111 -5.87 19.96 -6.44
CA SER A 111 -5.50 18.57 -6.63
C SER A 111 -6.26 17.62 -5.70
N LEU A 112 -7.09 18.14 -4.79
CA LEU A 112 -7.91 17.36 -3.87
C LEU A 112 -9.23 16.96 -4.52
N THR A 113 -9.72 15.77 -4.18
CA THR A 113 -11.12 15.39 -4.45
C THR A 113 -12.00 15.82 -3.26
N LYS A 114 -13.32 15.72 -3.41
CA LYS A 114 -14.27 16.10 -2.36
C LYS A 114 -14.39 15.06 -1.23
N LYS A 115 -13.90 13.84 -1.45
CA LYS A 115 -14.01 12.72 -0.51
C LYS A 115 -12.60 12.27 -0.13
N ILE A 116 -12.22 12.50 1.13
CA ILE A 116 -10.90 12.18 1.66
C ILE A 116 -11.11 11.59 3.05
N GLU A 117 -10.59 10.40 3.27
CA GLU A 117 -10.74 9.65 4.52
C GLU A 117 -9.45 9.60 5.33
N ASN A 118 -8.28 9.75 4.68
CA ASN A 118 -6.95 9.69 5.31
C ASN A 118 -6.70 8.38 6.07
N LYS A 119 -7.30 7.28 5.60
CA LYS A 119 -7.25 5.94 6.19
C LYS A 119 -7.72 4.91 5.17
N LEU A 120 -7.38 3.65 5.42
CA LEU A 120 -7.89 2.53 4.61
C LEU A 120 -9.40 2.39 4.77
N ILE A 121 -10.13 2.42 3.64
CA ILE A 121 -11.59 2.21 3.60
C ILE A 121 -12.00 0.92 2.87
N GLU A 122 -11.17 0.43 1.96
CA GLU A 122 -11.40 -0.79 1.18
C GLU A 122 -10.10 -1.23 0.47
N ASN A 123 -10.20 -2.19 -0.44
CA ASN A 123 -9.08 -2.61 -1.26
C ASN A 123 -8.60 -1.52 -2.25
N TYR A 124 -7.32 -1.61 -2.63
CA TYR A 124 -6.65 -0.68 -3.55
C TYR A 124 -6.83 0.80 -3.13
N CYS A 125 -6.41 1.08 -1.90
CA CYS A 125 -6.62 2.36 -1.24
C CYS A 125 -5.36 2.77 -0.46
N SER A 126 -5.03 4.06 -0.41
CA SER A 126 -4.04 4.59 0.52
C SER A 126 -4.64 4.73 1.93
N GLY A 127 -3.78 4.54 2.92
CA GLY A 127 -4.11 4.74 4.32
C GLY A 127 -3.52 6.02 4.86
N VAL A 128 -3.02 5.93 6.09
CA VAL A 128 -2.39 7.06 6.78
C VAL A 128 -1.08 7.47 6.09
N TYR A 129 -0.77 8.76 6.17
CA TYR A 129 0.54 9.32 5.83
C TYR A 129 1.21 9.85 7.09
N ILE A 130 2.49 9.53 7.26
CA ILE A 130 3.36 10.05 8.33
C ILE A 130 4.43 10.91 7.66
N SER A 131 4.55 12.18 8.04
CA SER A 131 5.61 13.05 7.52
C SER A 131 6.99 12.67 8.08
N ALA A 132 8.07 13.12 7.45
CA ALA A 132 9.43 12.71 7.81
C ALA A 132 9.81 12.99 9.28
N ASP A 133 9.37 14.12 9.83
CA ASP A 133 9.55 14.46 11.24
C ASP A 133 8.74 13.53 12.17
N GLN A 134 7.52 13.17 11.77
CA GLN A 134 6.67 12.26 12.53
C GLN A 134 7.15 10.80 12.45
N VAL A 135 7.82 10.39 11.36
CA VAL A 135 8.50 9.08 11.26
C VAL A 135 9.58 8.98 12.35
N ILE A 136 10.39 10.02 12.52
CA ILE A 136 11.44 10.06 13.55
C ILE A 136 10.80 9.98 14.93
N ARG A 137 9.76 10.79 15.19
CA ARG A 137 9.06 10.82 16.48
C ARG A 137 8.42 9.48 16.81
N LEU A 138 7.72 8.85 15.85
CA LEU A 138 7.07 7.56 16.05
C LEU A 138 8.09 6.46 16.38
N LEU A 139 9.23 6.45 15.69
CA LEU A 139 10.29 5.49 15.94
C LEU A 139 10.94 5.70 17.33
N GLU A 140 11.15 6.95 17.75
CA GLU A 140 11.64 7.27 19.09
C GLU A 140 10.64 6.86 20.18
N ASP A 141 9.36 7.16 19.98
CA ASP A 141 8.29 6.81 20.91
C ASP A 141 8.07 5.30 20.99
N TYR A 142 8.24 4.55 19.91
CA TYR A 142 8.24 3.08 19.97
C TYR A 142 9.29 2.54 20.95
N HIS A 143 10.45 3.18 21.07
CA HIS A 143 11.50 2.75 21.99
C HIS A 143 11.30 3.24 23.44
N HIS A 144 10.69 4.41 23.64
CA HIS A 144 10.66 5.09 24.94
C HIS A 144 9.27 5.25 25.56
N ASN A 145 8.19 5.08 24.79
CA ASN A 145 6.81 5.16 25.23
C ASN A 145 6.15 3.77 25.19
N ALA A 146 5.84 3.23 26.37
CA ALA A 146 5.28 1.88 26.51
C ALA A 146 3.89 1.74 25.89
N GLU A 147 3.06 2.79 25.88
CA GLU A 147 1.72 2.75 25.30
C GLU A 147 1.79 2.67 23.77
N ILE A 148 2.63 3.50 23.16
CA ILE A 148 2.87 3.49 21.70
C ILE A 148 3.47 2.16 21.26
N ARG A 149 4.46 1.64 22.00
CA ARG A 149 5.04 0.32 21.72
C ARG A 149 3.98 -0.77 21.77
N SER A 150 3.16 -0.79 22.83
CA SER A 150 2.12 -1.81 22.99
C SER A 150 1.10 -1.76 21.86
N GLU A 151 0.68 -0.56 21.43
CA GLU A 151 -0.25 -0.41 20.32
C GLU A 151 0.36 -0.94 19.01
N LEU A 152 1.60 -0.53 18.69
CA LEU A 152 2.27 -0.98 17.47
C LEU A 152 2.56 -2.49 17.50
N ASP A 153 2.99 -3.06 18.63
CA ASP A 153 3.20 -4.51 18.77
C ASP A 153 1.90 -5.30 18.57
N GLN A 154 0.76 -4.73 18.99
CA GLN A 154 -0.57 -5.33 18.78
C GLN A 154 -1.00 -5.25 17.31
N LEU A 155 -0.87 -4.09 16.67
CA LEU A 155 -1.20 -3.89 15.25
C LEU A 155 -0.32 -4.73 14.33
N PHE A 156 0.95 -4.89 14.70
CA PHE A 156 1.98 -5.60 13.94
C PHE A 156 2.48 -6.85 14.68
N SER A 157 1.54 -7.67 15.15
CA SER A 157 1.83 -8.93 15.83
C SER A 157 2.47 -9.98 14.91
N GLU A 158 2.90 -11.12 15.48
CA GLU A 158 3.46 -12.26 14.74
C GLU A 158 4.71 -11.90 13.90
N GLY A 159 5.56 -11.03 14.46
CA GLY A 159 6.82 -10.62 13.84
C GLY A 159 6.70 -9.51 12.78
N ARG A 160 5.48 -9.09 12.42
CA ARG A 160 5.24 -7.99 11.47
C ARG A 160 5.87 -6.67 11.92
N ILE A 161 5.96 -6.44 13.24
CA ILE A 161 6.55 -5.21 13.80
C ILE A 161 7.97 -5.00 13.31
N THR A 162 8.76 -6.06 13.13
CA THR A 162 10.12 -5.96 12.61
C THR A 162 10.14 -5.35 11.20
N ILE A 163 9.20 -5.74 10.34
CA ILE A 163 9.07 -5.22 8.98
C ILE A 163 8.63 -3.76 9.00
N PHE A 164 7.67 -3.42 9.85
CA PHE A 164 7.19 -2.04 10.00
C PHE A 164 8.29 -1.11 10.52
N LEU A 165 9.05 -1.53 11.54
CA LEU A 165 10.21 -0.78 12.04
C LEU A 165 11.31 -0.64 10.99
N LYS A 166 11.51 -1.66 10.13
CA LYS A 166 12.44 -1.58 9.01
C LYS A 166 12.01 -0.50 8.01
N ALA A 167 10.71 -0.40 7.72
CA ALA A 167 10.15 0.67 6.88
C ALA A 167 10.38 2.06 7.49
N LEU A 168 10.10 2.23 8.79
CA LEU A 168 10.35 3.50 9.51
C LEU A 168 11.85 3.88 9.53
N ASN A 169 12.74 2.92 9.78
CA ASN A 169 14.18 3.18 9.73
C ASN A 169 14.65 3.56 8.33
N PHE A 170 14.18 2.86 7.29
CA PHE A 170 14.51 3.19 5.91
C PHE A 170 14.08 4.62 5.54
N ALA A 171 12.87 5.01 5.94
CA ALA A 171 12.35 6.36 5.73
C ALA A 171 13.15 7.40 6.52
N LYS A 172 13.44 7.16 7.81
CA LYS A 172 14.27 8.02 8.66
C LYS A 172 15.66 8.27 8.08
N GLU A 173 16.35 7.22 7.63
CA GLU A 173 17.71 7.33 7.08
C GLU A 173 17.78 8.21 5.82
N ARG A 174 16.67 8.35 5.11
CA ARG A 174 16.55 9.13 3.86
C ARG A 174 15.81 10.45 4.04
N GLY A 175 15.33 10.76 5.24
CA GLY A 175 14.51 11.95 5.50
C GLY A 175 13.16 11.92 4.78
N LEU A 176 12.56 10.74 4.62
CA LEU A 176 11.28 10.54 3.94
C LEU A 176 10.13 10.38 4.93
N GLY A 177 8.92 10.69 4.50
CA GLY A 177 7.71 10.24 5.16
C GLY A 177 7.40 8.77 4.87
N LEU A 178 6.25 8.28 5.33
CA LEU A 178 5.79 6.91 5.12
C LEU A 178 4.30 6.91 4.78
N LEU A 179 3.96 6.36 3.62
CA LEU A 179 2.58 6.20 3.15
C LEU A 179 2.13 4.74 3.27
N GLU A 180 1.00 4.52 3.93
CA GLU A 180 0.32 3.23 3.93
C GLU A 180 -0.55 3.06 2.68
N ALA A 181 -0.63 1.85 2.13
CA ALA A 181 -1.58 1.48 1.09
C ALA A 181 -1.94 -0.01 1.14
N THR A 182 -3.08 -0.37 0.56
CA THR A 182 -3.47 -1.77 0.40
C THR A 182 -3.33 -2.24 -1.04
N GLU A 183 -2.99 -3.52 -1.20
CA GLU A 183 -2.92 -4.27 -2.46
C GLU A 183 -2.02 -3.63 -3.53
N VAL A 184 -1.05 -2.76 -3.21
CA VAL A 184 -0.04 -2.35 -4.20
C VAL A 184 0.78 -3.55 -4.68
N VAL A 185 1.03 -4.50 -3.76
CA VAL A 185 1.60 -5.82 -4.02
C VAL A 185 0.68 -6.90 -3.47
N GLU A 186 0.57 -8.00 -4.19
CA GLU A 186 -0.34 -9.10 -3.88
C GLU A 186 0.45 -10.43 -3.91
N PRO A 187 1.15 -10.77 -2.82
CA PRO A 187 1.99 -11.96 -2.77
C PRO A 187 1.19 -13.26 -2.90
N GLN A 188 1.75 -14.22 -3.64
CA GLN A 188 1.27 -15.60 -3.67
C GLN A 188 2.11 -16.43 -2.70
N PRO A 189 1.64 -16.71 -1.46
CA PRO A 189 2.49 -17.28 -0.41
C PRO A 189 2.99 -18.70 -0.73
N PHE A 190 2.31 -19.45 -1.59
CA PHE A 190 2.71 -20.81 -1.98
C PHE A 190 3.58 -20.86 -3.23
N ASP A 191 3.66 -19.76 -3.99
CA ASP A 191 4.62 -19.57 -5.07
C ASP A 191 4.85 -18.07 -5.26
N LEU A 192 5.90 -17.53 -4.63
CA LEU A 192 6.16 -16.09 -4.68
C LEU A 192 6.46 -15.59 -6.09
N ASN A 193 6.80 -16.45 -7.06
CA ASN A 193 7.01 -16.04 -8.45
C ASN A 193 5.69 -15.69 -9.16
N GLU A 194 4.56 -16.19 -8.66
CA GLU A 194 3.22 -15.88 -9.15
C GLU A 194 2.63 -14.62 -8.47
N SER A 195 3.42 -13.93 -7.64
CA SER A 195 3.02 -12.68 -6.99
C SER A 195 2.78 -11.57 -8.01
N LYS A 196 1.81 -10.70 -7.72
CA LYS A 196 1.46 -9.56 -8.57
C LYS A 196 1.80 -8.25 -7.88
N SER A 197 2.03 -7.20 -8.67
CA SER A 197 2.22 -5.83 -8.17
C SER A 197 1.72 -4.83 -9.21
N TYR A 198 1.08 -3.76 -8.73
CA TYR A 198 0.77 -2.57 -9.53
C TYR A 198 2.01 -1.72 -9.76
N SER A 199 3.02 -1.92 -8.93
CA SER A 199 4.29 -1.21 -9.00
C SER A 199 5.43 -2.12 -9.47
N ASN A 200 6.68 -1.71 -9.23
CA ASN A 200 7.84 -2.54 -9.48
C ASN A 200 8.00 -3.59 -8.36
N LEU A 201 7.63 -4.84 -8.65
CA LEU A 201 7.75 -5.96 -7.70
C LEU A 201 9.19 -6.15 -7.17
N PHE A 202 10.22 -5.81 -7.95
CA PHE A 202 11.61 -5.93 -7.51
C PHE A 202 12.00 -4.91 -6.43
N ASN A 203 11.22 -3.84 -6.28
CA ASN A 203 11.37 -2.87 -5.21
C ASN A 203 10.63 -3.27 -3.92
N CYS A 204 9.83 -4.34 -3.94
CA CYS A 204 9.23 -4.87 -2.71
C CYS A 204 10.31 -5.55 -1.85
N ASP A 205 10.49 -5.10 -0.60
CA ASP A 205 11.36 -5.78 0.35
C ASP A 205 10.90 -7.22 0.59
N LYS A 206 11.85 -8.15 0.57
CA LYS A 206 11.55 -9.58 0.54
C LYS A 206 11.13 -10.16 1.89
N GLU A 207 11.47 -9.51 3.00
CA GLU A 207 11.23 -10.09 4.33
C GLU A 207 9.75 -10.20 4.65
N GLY A 208 8.95 -9.21 4.24
CA GLY A 208 7.49 -9.23 4.41
C GLY A 208 6.81 -10.41 3.70
N PRO A 209 6.98 -10.56 2.37
CA PRO A 209 6.39 -11.68 1.63
C PRO A 209 6.89 -13.05 2.12
N LEU A 210 8.16 -13.15 2.53
CA LEU A 210 8.70 -14.37 3.13
C LEU A 210 8.06 -14.68 4.49
N LEU A 211 7.86 -13.68 5.36
CA LEU A 211 7.14 -13.86 6.62
C LEU A 211 5.70 -14.36 6.39
N TYR A 212 5.01 -13.80 5.39
CA TYR A 212 3.68 -14.27 5.01
C TYR A 212 3.70 -15.71 4.49
N GLN A 213 4.66 -16.05 3.63
CA GLN A 213 4.85 -17.42 3.14
C GLN A 213 5.06 -18.41 4.30
N THR A 214 5.97 -18.11 5.24
CA THR A 214 6.21 -18.94 6.42
C THR A 214 4.92 -19.13 7.22
N THR A 215 4.21 -18.03 7.52
CA THR A 215 2.95 -18.07 8.28
C THR A 215 1.88 -18.90 7.56
N ALA A 216 1.78 -18.80 6.23
CA ALA A 216 0.81 -19.54 5.43
C ALA A 216 1.10 -21.06 5.43
N PHE A 217 2.37 -21.46 5.33
CA PHE A 217 2.77 -22.86 5.47
C PHE A 217 2.49 -23.42 6.86
N GLU A 218 2.78 -22.64 7.91
CA GLU A 218 2.47 -23.02 9.31
C GLU A 218 0.97 -23.21 9.52
N GLN A 219 0.13 -22.31 8.99
CA GLN A 219 -1.33 -22.44 9.05
C GLN A 219 -1.84 -23.72 8.39
N ILE A 220 -1.28 -24.12 7.24
CA ILE A 220 -1.68 -25.38 6.59
C ILE A 220 -1.28 -26.58 7.45
N LYS A 221 -0.04 -26.59 7.94
CA LYS A 221 0.45 -27.67 8.82
C LYS A 221 -0.42 -27.82 10.06
N ASP A 222 -0.83 -26.71 10.67
CA ASP A 222 -1.75 -26.68 11.80
C ASP A 222 -3.13 -27.27 11.44
N ILE A 223 -3.66 -26.95 10.27
CA ILE A 223 -4.93 -27.51 9.78
C ILE A 223 -4.80 -29.01 9.56
N GLU A 224 -3.73 -29.49 8.92
CA GLU A 224 -3.48 -30.92 8.69
C GLU A 224 -3.44 -31.69 10.03
N GLN A 225 -2.66 -31.18 10.99
CA GLN A 225 -2.55 -31.79 12.32
C GLN A 225 -3.88 -31.83 13.08
N ARG A 226 -4.65 -30.73 13.07
CA ARG A 226 -5.95 -30.66 13.78
C ARG A 226 -7.00 -31.59 13.17
N ASN A 227 -6.89 -31.88 11.87
CA ASN A 227 -7.82 -32.77 11.15
C ASN A 227 -7.30 -34.20 11.00
N GLY A 228 -6.11 -34.51 11.52
CA GLY A 228 -5.49 -35.85 11.41
C GLY A 228 -5.13 -36.22 9.97
N LEU A 229 -4.89 -35.23 9.11
CA LEU A 229 -4.49 -35.43 7.72
C LEU A 229 -2.98 -35.68 7.62
N PRO A 230 -2.54 -36.56 6.70
CA PRO A 230 -1.15 -36.65 6.25
C PRO A 230 -0.52 -35.30 5.91
N GLU A 231 0.79 -35.19 6.16
CA GLU A 231 1.59 -34.02 5.80
C GLU A 231 1.56 -33.77 4.29
N ASN A 232 1.35 -32.52 3.88
CA ASN A 232 1.26 -32.06 2.48
C ASN A 232 0.04 -32.60 1.70
N GLU A 233 -1.03 -33.02 2.36
CA GLU A 233 -2.28 -33.41 1.69
C GLU A 233 -3.05 -32.18 1.18
N ILE A 234 -3.02 -31.08 1.94
CA ILE A 234 -3.78 -29.87 1.62
C ILE A 234 -3.06 -29.03 0.56
N LEU A 235 -1.75 -28.84 0.72
CA LEU A 235 -0.92 -27.93 -0.09
C LEU A 235 -1.13 -28.04 -1.61
N PRO A 236 -1.15 -29.24 -2.23
CA PRO A 236 -1.32 -29.38 -3.68
C PRO A 236 -2.66 -28.86 -4.22
N ASN A 237 -3.66 -28.70 -3.34
CA ASN A 237 -5.02 -28.33 -3.70
C ASN A 237 -5.39 -26.91 -3.24
N VAL A 238 -4.48 -26.18 -2.59
CA VAL A 238 -4.76 -24.83 -2.09
C VAL A 238 -4.93 -23.87 -3.26
N LYS A 239 -6.05 -23.14 -3.23
CA LYS A 239 -6.29 -21.99 -4.10
C LYS A 239 -6.44 -20.75 -3.23
N VAL A 240 -5.68 -19.72 -3.55
CA VAL A 240 -5.81 -18.41 -2.92
C VAL A 240 -6.84 -17.62 -3.72
N GLU A 241 -8.01 -17.38 -3.15
CA GLU A 241 -9.05 -16.53 -3.74
C GLU A 241 -9.07 -15.16 -3.04
N LYS A 242 -9.26 -14.09 -3.82
CA LYS A 242 -9.41 -12.73 -3.28
C LYS A 242 -10.88 -12.38 -3.17
N VAL A 243 -11.28 -11.89 -2.01
CA VAL A 243 -12.59 -11.30 -1.78
C VAL A 243 -12.41 -9.78 -1.82
N HIS A 244 -13.05 -9.12 -2.78
CA HIS A 244 -13.11 -7.67 -2.82
C HIS A 244 -14.14 -7.23 -1.79
N VAL A 245 -13.75 -6.36 -0.88
CA VAL A 245 -14.66 -5.75 0.10
C VAL A 245 -14.99 -4.36 -0.41
N ASP A 246 -16.19 -4.20 -0.98
CA ASP A 246 -16.71 -2.87 -1.31
C ASP A 246 -17.03 -2.10 0.00
N PRO A 247 -16.96 -0.75 0.01
CA PRO A 247 -17.45 0.05 1.13
C PRO A 247 -18.92 -0.29 1.38
N ALA A 248 -19.36 -0.20 2.63
CA ALA A 248 -20.78 -0.30 2.92
C ALA A 248 -21.55 0.75 2.11
N GLU A 249 -22.28 0.31 1.07
CA GLU A 249 -23.08 1.20 0.21
C GLU A 249 -24.14 1.88 1.08
N THR A 250 -24.06 3.21 1.19
CA THR A 250 -25.28 4.01 1.30
C THR A 250 -25.86 4.09 -0.10
N ASP A 251 -27.00 3.44 -0.32
CA ASP A 251 -27.78 3.40 -1.56
C ASP A 251 -27.65 4.66 -2.42
N THR A 252 -27.15 4.54 -3.66
CA THR A 252 -27.78 5.07 -4.88
C THR A 252 -26.96 4.78 -6.14
N GLU A 253 -27.61 4.05 -7.05
CA GLU A 253 -27.47 3.92 -8.50
C GLU A 253 -26.27 4.60 -9.21
N ASN A 254 -25.35 3.81 -9.79
CA ASN A 254 -24.67 4.18 -11.05
C ASN A 254 -23.98 2.99 -11.75
N THR A 255 -24.71 2.30 -12.63
CA THR A 255 -24.22 1.17 -13.45
C THR A 255 -23.19 1.56 -14.51
N HIS A 256 -23.08 2.84 -14.87
CA HIS A 256 -22.10 3.32 -15.87
C HIS A 256 -20.66 3.46 -15.31
N GLU A 257 -20.50 3.85 -14.05
CA GLU A 257 -19.17 3.99 -13.39
C GLU A 257 -18.49 2.63 -13.20
N ILE A 258 -19.25 1.59 -12.88
CA ILE A 258 -18.75 0.23 -12.67
C ILE A 258 -18.06 -0.30 -13.95
N SER A 259 -18.60 0.02 -15.13
CA SER A 259 -18.03 -0.42 -16.42
C SER A 259 -16.71 0.26 -16.77
N LYS A 260 -16.57 1.56 -16.44
CA LYS A 260 -15.33 2.33 -16.64
C LYS A 260 -14.25 1.87 -15.66
N LYS A 261 -14.60 1.69 -14.37
CA LYS A 261 -13.71 1.11 -13.36
C LYS A 261 -13.23 -0.28 -13.79
N LYS A 262 -14.11 -1.19 -14.24
CA LYS A 262 -13.68 -2.53 -14.73
C LYS A 262 -12.73 -2.48 -15.94
N ASN A 263 -12.94 -1.61 -16.91
CA ASN A 263 -12.02 -1.45 -18.05
C ASN A 263 -10.71 -0.77 -17.65
N PHE A 264 -10.74 0.10 -16.64
CA PHE A 264 -9.60 0.75 -16.02
C PHE A 264 -8.68 -0.27 -15.31
N TRP A 265 -9.25 -1.10 -14.42
CA TRP A 265 -8.52 -2.22 -13.82
C TRP A 265 -8.05 -3.15 -14.96
N LYS A 266 -8.85 -3.47 -15.98
CA LYS A 266 -8.33 -4.31 -17.10
C LYS A 266 -7.11 -3.73 -17.83
N ARG A 267 -6.96 -2.40 -17.96
CA ARG A 267 -5.84 -1.75 -18.65
C ARG A 267 -4.56 -1.70 -17.82
N LEU A 268 -4.64 -1.42 -16.51
CA LEU A 268 -3.47 -1.50 -15.61
C LEU A 268 -3.05 -2.96 -15.34
N PHE A 269 -3.93 -3.96 -15.57
CA PHE A 269 -3.82 -5.28 -14.94
C PHE A 269 -3.47 -6.42 -15.90
N GLY A 270 -3.72 -6.26 -17.21
CA GLY A 270 -3.52 -7.32 -18.20
C GLY A 270 -4.57 -8.42 -18.12
#